data_AF-A0A225ASU9-F1
#
_entry.id   AF-A0A225ASU9-F1
#
_cell.length_a   1.000
_cell.length_b   1.000
_cell.length_c   1.000
_cell.angle_alpha   90.00
_cell.angle_beta   90.00
_cell.angle_gamma   90.00
#
_symmetry.space_group_name_H-M   'P 1'
#
loop_
_entity.id
_entity.type
_entity.pdbx_description
1 polymer ?
#
loop_
_entity_poly.entity_id
_entity_poly.type
_entity_poly.pdbx_seq_one_letter_code
_entity_poly.pdbx_strand_id
1 'polypeptide(L)'
;RSLEQQQVLRTEILTAIQEKWAPSTIMLDYFQQTYPNYADFWLFRRQFSYQYAAICFMTYVMHIGNRYPNKISISRATGDIWGSELIPSINPNKAFFFNPEQVPFRLTPNIQTLMGPIATEGVFACALMAIARCLTEPRHELEQQLSLFVREEMIFWATAHHRGNVTENQLRELVQSNSGIIVNRAVSLASPPEGNLPANQTTIDLISKAVNPQSLASADALWMPYL
;
A
#
# COMPACT_ATOMS: atom_id res chain seq x y z
N ARG A 1 -4.06 26.86 17.34
CA ARG A 1 -2.86 26.49 16.55
C ARG A 1 -3.35 26.23 15.13
N SER A 2 -2.72 26.81 14.11
CA SER A 2 -3.11 26.48 12.72
C SER A 2 -2.79 25.01 12.42
N LEU A 3 -3.55 24.38 11.53
CA LEU A 3 -3.32 22.99 11.13
C LEU A 3 -1.90 22.78 10.59
N GLU A 4 -1.38 23.77 9.87
CA GLU A 4 0.00 23.79 9.36
C GLU A 4 1.04 23.73 10.47
N GLN A 5 0.87 24.52 11.55
CA GLN A 5 1.78 24.49 12.69
C GLN A 5 1.81 23.12 13.38
N GLN A 6 0.68 22.42 13.43
CA GLN A 6 0.64 21.06 13.98
C GLN A 6 1.39 20.06 13.09
N GLN A 7 1.26 20.19 11.77
CA GLN A 7 1.92 19.31 10.81
C GLN A 7 3.44 19.49 10.79
N VAL A 8 3.92 20.74 10.88
CA VAL A 8 5.35 21.06 11.01
C VAL A 8 5.91 20.41 12.29
N LEU A 9 5.25 20.62 13.42
CA LEU A 9 5.68 20.05 14.70
C LEU A 9 5.69 18.51 14.71
N ARG A 10 4.71 17.86 14.08
CA ARG A 10 4.72 16.39 13.93
C ARG A 10 5.89 15.91 13.08
N THR A 11 6.22 16.65 12.02
CA THR A 11 7.35 16.31 11.14
C THR A 11 8.68 16.46 11.88
N GLU A 12 8.87 17.52 12.66
CA GLU A 12 10.05 17.72 13.52
C GLU A 12 10.20 16.60 14.54
N ILE A 13 9.10 16.18 15.19
CA ILE A 13 9.11 15.05 16.12
C ILE A 13 9.50 13.75 15.42
N LEU A 14 8.97 13.48 14.21
CA LEU A 14 9.33 12.30 13.43
C LEU A 14 10.83 12.28 13.12
N THR A 15 11.39 13.40 12.66
CA THR A 15 12.83 13.53 12.40
C THR A 15 13.64 13.29 13.67
N ALA A 16 13.25 13.91 14.79
CA ALA A 16 13.94 13.70 16.08
C ALA A 16 13.90 12.24 16.56
N ILE A 17 12.79 11.52 16.30
CA ILE A 17 12.69 10.08 16.59
C ILE A 17 13.67 9.29 15.71
N GLN A 18 13.71 9.59 14.42
CA GLN A 18 14.57 8.90 13.46
C GLN A 18 16.06 9.11 13.77
N GLU A 19 16.45 10.31 14.18
CA GLU A 19 17.83 10.65 14.51
C GLU A 19 18.28 10.04 15.86
N LYS A 20 17.40 10.07 16.87
CA LYS A 20 17.79 9.71 18.24
C LYS A 20 17.53 8.25 18.59
N TRP A 21 16.48 7.63 18.05
CA TRP A 21 15.97 6.34 18.52
C TRP A 21 15.84 5.28 17.43
N ALA A 22 15.38 5.67 16.24
CA ALA A 22 15.00 4.73 15.19
C ALA A 22 15.63 5.11 13.84
N PRO A 23 16.95 4.88 13.64
CA PRO A 23 17.60 5.18 12.37
C PRO A 23 16.95 4.39 11.22
N SER A 24 17.06 4.93 10.01
CA SER A 24 16.50 4.31 8.80
C SER A 24 17.24 3.04 8.35
N THR A 25 18.26 2.58 9.09
CA THR A 25 19.07 1.41 8.75
C THR A 25 18.71 0.17 9.58
N ILE A 26 17.81 0.26 10.57
CA ILE A 26 17.48 -0.86 11.47
C ILE A 26 17.17 -2.15 10.70
N MET A 27 16.29 -2.07 9.70
CA MET A 27 15.93 -3.25 8.90
C MET A 27 17.11 -3.75 8.06
N LEU A 28 17.88 -2.84 7.46
CA LEU A 28 19.05 -3.18 6.66
C LEU A 28 20.10 -3.91 7.51
N ASP A 29 20.45 -3.35 8.65
CA ASP A 29 21.47 -3.88 9.56
C ASP A 29 21.06 -5.26 10.08
N TYR A 30 19.79 -5.44 10.44
CA TYR A 30 19.25 -6.73 10.88
C TYR A 30 19.37 -7.82 9.80
N PHE A 31 18.93 -7.54 8.57
CA PHE A 31 18.98 -8.53 7.50
C PHE A 31 20.42 -8.79 7.05
N GLN A 32 21.28 -7.78 7.01
CA GLN A 32 22.70 -7.98 6.72
C GLN A 32 23.39 -8.90 7.73
N GLN A 33 23.05 -8.80 9.02
CA GLN A 33 23.57 -9.69 10.05
C GLN A 33 22.95 -11.11 10.01
N THR A 34 21.77 -11.25 9.40
CA THR A 34 21.05 -12.54 9.32
C THR A 34 21.67 -13.46 8.27
N TYR A 35 22.19 -12.93 7.17
CA TYR A 35 22.74 -13.73 6.07
C TYR A 35 24.27 -13.90 6.20
N PRO A 36 24.80 -15.11 5.97
CA PRO A 36 26.23 -15.40 6.13
C PRO A 36 27.09 -14.77 5.02
N ASN A 37 26.50 -14.51 3.85
CA ASN A 37 27.20 -13.91 2.71
C ASN A 37 26.31 -12.85 2.03
N TYR A 38 26.95 -11.95 1.29
CA TYR A 38 26.26 -10.85 0.62
C TYR A 38 25.41 -11.31 -0.58
N ALA A 39 25.76 -12.43 -1.23
CA ALA A 39 25.00 -12.94 -2.36
C ALA A 39 23.58 -13.36 -1.95
N ASP A 40 23.46 -14.07 -0.83
CA ASP A 40 22.18 -14.48 -0.24
C ASP A 40 21.36 -13.26 0.18
N PHE A 41 21.98 -12.28 0.83
CA PHE A 41 21.31 -11.01 1.16
C PHE A 41 20.82 -10.29 -0.10
N TRP A 42 21.60 -10.27 -1.18
CA TRP A 42 21.23 -9.63 -2.43
C TRP A 42 20.04 -10.34 -3.10
N LEU A 43 20.02 -11.68 -3.09
CA LEU A 43 18.90 -12.48 -3.58
C LEU A 43 17.63 -12.25 -2.75
N PHE A 44 17.77 -12.25 -1.41
CA PHE A 44 16.69 -11.90 -0.50
C PHE A 44 16.13 -10.51 -0.80
N ARG A 45 16.99 -9.50 -0.93
CA ARG A 45 16.58 -8.12 -1.21
C ARG A 45 15.78 -8.01 -2.51
N ARG A 46 16.21 -8.74 -3.54
CA ARG A 46 15.47 -8.80 -4.82
C ARG A 46 14.09 -9.45 -4.65
N GLN A 47 14.01 -10.59 -3.97
CA GLN A 47 12.74 -11.28 -3.74
C GLN A 47 11.80 -10.44 -2.86
N PHE A 48 12.34 -9.84 -1.81
CA PHE A 48 11.63 -8.91 -0.94
C PHE A 48 10.99 -7.77 -1.75
N SER A 49 11.73 -7.14 -2.66
CA SER A 49 11.17 -6.05 -3.49
C SER A 49 10.00 -6.51 -4.37
N TYR A 50 10.04 -7.70 -4.96
CA TYR A 50 8.92 -8.25 -5.73
C TYR A 50 7.70 -8.54 -4.85
N GLN A 51 7.91 -9.23 -3.73
CA GLN A 51 6.84 -9.62 -2.80
C GLN A 51 6.22 -8.38 -2.14
N TYR A 52 7.03 -7.40 -1.78
CA TYR A 52 6.57 -6.16 -1.18
C TYR A 52 5.78 -5.32 -2.18
N ALA A 53 6.16 -5.32 -3.46
CA ALA A 53 5.37 -4.70 -4.52
C ALA A 53 3.97 -5.33 -4.62
N ALA A 54 3.85 -6.66 -4.52
CA ALA A 54 2.55 -7.33 -4.54
C ALA A 54 1.65 -6.93 -3.35
N ILE A 55 2.21 -6.86 -2.15
CA ILE A 55 1.48 -6.39 -0.95
C ILE A 55 1.08 -4.91 -1.08
N CYS A 56 1.98 -4.05 -1.55
CA CYS A 56 1.68 -2.63 -1.79
C CYS A 56 0.61 -2.43 -2.87
N PHE A 57 0.66 -3.22 -3.95
CA PHE A 57 -0.37 -3.20 -4.99
C PHE A 57 -1.73 -3.58 -4.42
N MET A 58 -1.81 -4.70 -3.69
CA MET A 58 -3.06 -5.19 -3.11
C MET A 58 -3.66 -4.18 -2.13
N THR A 59 -2.83 -3.66 -1.21
CA THR A 59 -3.27 -2.69 -0.21
C THR A 59 -3.67 -1.35 -0.81
N TYR A 60 -2.98 -0.93 -1.88
CA TYR A 60 -3.35 0.25 -2.65
C TYR A 60 -4.71 0.04 -3.30
N VAL A 61 -4.85 -0.93 -4.20
CA VAL A 61 -6.03 -1.12 -5.05
C VAL A 61 -7.30 -1.40 -4.22
N MET A 62 -7.20 -2.21 -3.16
CA MET A 62 -8.33 -2.58 -2.30
C MET A 62 -8.64 -1.60 -1.16
N HIS A 63 -7.95 -0.46 -1.05
CA HIS A 63 -8.11 0.49 0.06
C HIS A 63 -7.92 -0.14 1.45
N ILE A 64 -6.96 -1.04 1.58
CA ILE A 64 -6.62 -1.65 2.87
C ILE A 64 -5.79 -0.65 3.68
N GLY A 65 -6.27 -0.34 4.88
CA GLY A 65 -5.62 0.54 5.86
C GLY A 65 -5.04 -0.24 7.04
N ASN A 66 -4.64 0.47 8.09
CA ASN A 66 -4.11 -0.09 9.34
C ASN A 66 -2.93 -1.04 9.10
N ARG A 67 -2.00 -0.60 8.24
CA ARG A 67 -0.84 -1.38 7.77
C ARG A 67 0.30 -1.35 8.78
N TYR A 68 0.05 -1.88 9.97
CA TYR A 68 1.01 -1.90 11.07
C TYR A 68 2.18 -2.87 10.83
N PRO A 69 3.40 -2.60 11.35
CA PRO A 69 4.55 -3.47 11.16
C PRO A 69 4.32 -4.92 11.59
N ASN A 70 3.60 -5.14 12.70
CA ASN A 70 3.28 -6.46 13.22
C ASN A 70 2.37 -7.29 12.31
N LYS A 71 1.73 -6.66 11.32
CA LYS A 71 0.91 -7.35 10.31
C LYS A 71 1.70 -7.81 9.10
N ILE A 72 2.97 -7.42 8.98
CA ILE A 72 3.84 -7.78 7.87
C ILE A 72 4.89 -8.77 8.37
N SER A 73 4.75 -10.03 7.97
CA SER A 73 5.70 -11.09 8.28
C SER A 73 6.63 -11.33 7.10
N ILE A 74 7.94 -11.36 7.35
CA ILE A 74 8.96 -11.56 6.31
C ILE A 74 9.67 -12.89 6.59
N SER A 75 9.62 -13.79 5.62
CA SER A 75 10.39 -15.04 5.66
C SER A 75 11.88 -14.75 5.50
N ARG A 76 12.67 -15.07 6.52
CA ARG A 76 14.14 -14.94 6.48
C ARG A 76 14.83 -15.97 5.58
N ALA A 77 14.13 -17.04 5.20
CA ALA A 77 14.71 -18.09 4.35
C ALA A 77 14.48 -17.78 2.87
N THR A 78 13.28 -17.29 2.52
CA THR A 78 12.87 -17.09 1.12
C THR A 78 12.81 -15.63 0.71
N GLY A 79 12.55 -14.70 1.63
CA GLY A 79 12.20 -13.31 1.30
C GLY A 79 10.72 -13.10 0.96
N ASP A 80 9.88 -14.13 1.13
CA ASP A 80 8.44 -13.99 0.95
C ASP A 80 7.81 -13.18 2.08
N ILE A 81 6.76 -12.44 1.73
CA ILE A 81 6.09 -11.50 2.63
C ILE A 81 4.64 -11.89 2.77
N TRP A 82 4.18 -11.97 4.01
CA TRP A 82 2.81 -12.28 4.35
C TRP A 82 2.17 -11.11 5.08
N GLY A 83 1.07 -10.60 4.52
CA GLY A 83 0.21 -9.59 5.15
C GLY A 83 -0.92 -10.26 5.92
N SER A 84 -1.02 -9.97 7.22
CA SER A 84 -2.15 -10.41 8.06
C SER A 84 -3.20 -9.30 8.15
N GLU A 85 -4.48 -9.68 8.31
CA GLU A 85 -5.60 -8.73 8.48
C GLU A 85 -5.74 -7.70 7.35
N LEU A 86 -5.70 -8.20 6.10
CA LEU A 86 -5.86 -7.40 4.89
C LEU A 86 -7.34 -7.05 4.64
N ILE A 87 -7.91 -6.23 5.52
CA ILE A 87 -9.32 -5.83 5.49
C ILE A 87 -9.47 -4.47 4.78
N PRO A 88 -10.27 -4.37 3.71
CA PRO A 88 -10.58 -3.11 3.06
C PRO A 88 -11.24 -2.11 4.01
N SER A 89 -10.87 -0.83 3.90
CA SER A 89 -11.52 0.25 4.65
C SER A 89 -12.74 0.74 3.88
N ILE A 90 -13.91 0.71 4.52
CA ILE A 90 -15.17 1.25 3.97
C ILE A 90 -15.53 2.53 4.74
N ASN A 91 -16.02 3.54 4.03
CA ASN A 91 -16.44 4.77 4.68
C ASN A 91 -17.62 4.49 5.65
N PRO A 92 -17.58 5.00 6.90
CA PRO A 92 -18.62 4.70 7.90
C PRO A 92 -19.98 5.34 7.56
N ASN A 93 -20.00 6.42 6.78
CA ASN A 93 -21.22 7.15 6.45
C ASN A 93 -21.86 6.68 5.13
N LYS A 94 -21.03 6.18 4.20
CA LYS A 94 -21.43 5.78 2.83
C LYS A 94 -20.77 4.44 2.47
N ALA A 95 -21.49 3.57 1.78
CA ALA A 95 -21.01 2.24 1.37
C ALA A 95 -20.02 2.31 0.18
N PHE A 96 -18.86 2.94 0.38
CA PHE A 96 -17.78 2.92 -0.60
C PHE A 96 -16.40 2.72 0.03
N PHE A 97 -15.50 2.05 -0.69
CA PHE A 97 -14.12 1.85 -0.25
C PHE A 97 -13.36 3.17 -0.19
N PHE A 98 -12.67 3.39 0.92
CA PHE A 98 -11.97 4.64 1.19
C PHE A 98 -10.78 4.40 2.10
N ASN A 99 -9.61 4.91 1.73
CA ASN A 99 -8.42 4.87 2.57
C ASN A 99 -8.31 6.19 3.37
N PRO A 100 -8.41 6.17 4.71
CA PRO A 100 -8.24 7.36 5.54
C PRO A 100 -6.78 7.81 5.68
N GLU A 101 -5.82 6.95 5.34
CA GLU A 101 -4.39 7.27 5.45
C GLU A 101 -3.94 8.22 4.33
N GLN A 102 -3.08 9.19 4.67
CA GLN A 102 -2.52 10.14 3.69
C GLN A 102 -1.56 9.47 2.69
N VAL A 103 -0.95 8.36 3.11
CA VAL A 103 -0.01 7.58 2.30
C VAL A 103 -0.75 6.50 1.49
N PRO A 104 -0.43 6.32 0.20
CA PRO A 104 -1.10 5.35 -0.66
C PRO A 104 -0.81 3.90 -0.24
N PHE A 105 0.42 3.61 0.19
CA PHE A 105 0.88 2.33 0.73
C PHE A 105 2.03 2.57 1.72
N ARG A 106 2.35 1.55 2.52
CA ARG A 106 3.44 1.62 3.50
C ARG A 106 4.79 1.56 2.78
N LEU A 107 5.53 2.65 2.73
CA LEU A 107 6.91 2.67 2.24
C LEU A 107 7.75 3.60 3.12
N THR A 108 8.06 3.11 4.32
CA THR A 108 8.80 3.86 5.35
C THR A 108 10.30 3.91 5.05
N PRO A 109 11.06 4.81 5.71
CA PRO A 109 12.48 4.96 5.44
C PRO A 109 13.29 3.67 5.63
N ASN A 110 12.96 2.86 6.64
CA ASN A 110 13.63 1.59 6.91
C ASN A 110 13.41 0.56 5.78
N ILE A 111 12.20 0.48 5.23
CA ILE A 111 11.88 -0.38 4.08
C ILE A 111 12.58 0.13 2.81
N GLN A 112 12.61 1.45 2.59
CA GLN A 112 13.33 2.06 1.47
C GLN A 112 14.83 1.76 1.54
N THR A 113 15.45 1.92 2.71
CA THR A 113 16.87 1.63 2.91
C THR A 113 17.19 0.15 2.71
N LEU A 114 16.31 -0.75 3.14
CA LEU A 114 16.47 -2.19 2.93
C LEU A 114 16.49 -2.55 1.43
N MET A 115 15.56 -2.00 0.65
CA MET A 115 15.52 -2.21 -0.80
C MET A 115 16.67 -1.50 -1.53
N GLY A 116 16.99 -0.29 -1.10
CA GLY A 116 17.90 0.62 -1.78
C GLY A 116 17.28 1.26 -3.02
N PRO A 117 17.93 2.31 -3.58
CA PRO A 117 17.38 3.10 -4.68
C PRO A 117 17.20 2.27 -5.96
N ILE A 118 18.18 1.42 -6.29
CA ILE A 118 18.16 0.61 -7.52
C ILE A 118 16.98 -0.37 -7.53
N ALA A 119 16.73 -1.07 -6.42
CA ALA A 119 15.61 -2.01 -6.37
C ALA A 119 14.26 -1.29 -6.25
N THR A 120 14.21 -0.11 -5.60
CA THR A 120 12.98 0.69 -5.50
C THR A 120 12.50 1.14 -6.88
N GLU A 121 13.40 1.68 -7.70
CA GLU A 121 13.05 2.16 -9.04
C GLU A 121 12.98 1.04 -10.07
N GLY A 122 13.94 0.10 -10.06
CA GLY A 122 14.08 -0.91 -11.11
C GLY A 122 13.26 -2.18 -10.89
N VAL A 123 12.98 -2.55 -9.64
CA VAL A 123 12.27 -3.80 -9.29
C VAL A 123 10.89 -3.51 -8.74
N PHE A 124 10.79 -2.76 -7.65
CA PHE A 124 9.53 -2.50 -6.95
C PHE A 124 8.54 -1.71 -7.82
N ALA A 125 8.96 -0.57 -8.40
CA ALA A 125 8.08 0.23 -9.24
C ALA A 125 7.62 -0.53 -10.51
N CYS A 126 8.55 -1.23 -11.17
CA CYS A 126 8.26 -2.04 -12.34
C CYS A 126 7.31 -3.22 -12.03
N ALA A 127 7.51 -3.89 -10.89
CA ALA A 127 6.67 -5.00 -10.46
C ALA A 127 5.25 -4.53 -10.14
N LEU A 128 5.08 -3.39 -9.45
CA LEU A 128 3.78 -2.82 -9.14
C LEU A 128 2.96 -2.55 -10.43
N MET A 129 3.61 -1.96 -11.43
CA MET A 129 3.03 -1.68 -12.73
C MET A 129 2.74 -2.96 -13.53
N ALA A 130 3.65 -3.94 -13.51
CA ALA A 130 3.46 -5.21 -14.19
C ALA A 130 2.26 -5.98 -13.63
N ILE A 131 2.13 -6.05 -12.30
CA ILE A 131 0.97 -6.66 -11.64
C ILE A 131 -0.32 -5.95 -12.06
N ALA A 132 -0.32 -4.61 -12.06
CA ALA A 132 -1.46 -3.82 -12.49
C ALA A 132 -1.87 -4.16 -13.93
N ARG A 133 -0.92 -4.20 -14.87
CA ARG A 133 -1.17 -4.55 -16.28
C ARG A 133 -1.75 -5.94 -16.42
N CYS A 134 -1.12 -6.94 -15.81
CA CYS A 134 -1.56 -8.34 -15.88
C CYS A 134 -2.97 -8.55 -15.32
N LEU A 135 -3.41 -7.75 -14.35
CA LEU A 135 -4.77 -7.84 -13.82
C LEU A 135 -5.79 -7.02 -14.60
N THR A 136 -5.35 -6.02 -15.37
CA THR A 136 -6.25 -5.18 -16.18
C THR A 136 -6.42 -5.68 -17.62
N GLU A 137 -5.57 -6.61 -18.07
CA GLU A 137 -5.62 -7.25 -19.38
C GLU A 137 -5.90 -8.75 -19.21
N PRO A 138 -7.04 -9.30 -19.69
CA PRO A 138 -8.08 -8.70 -20.53
C PRO A 138 -9.07 -7.79 -19.78
N ARG A 139 -9.64 -6.83 -20.51
CA ARG A 139 -10.57 -5.84 -19.99
C ARG A 139 -11.81 -6.52 -19.39
N HIS A 140 -12.23 -6.10 -18.20
CA HIS A 140 -13.38 -6.58 -17.41
C HIS A 140 -13.24 -7.87 -16.59
N GLU A 141 -12.16 -8.66 -16.74
CA GLU A 141 -12.01 -9.89 -15.95
C GLU A 141 -11.87 -9.60 -14.46
N LEU A 142 -11.05 -8.60 -14.12
CA LEU A 142 -10.88 -8.14 -12.73
C LEU A 142 -12.20 -7.65 -12.11
N GLU A 143 -13.01 -6.91 -12.86
CA GLU A 143 -14.31 -6.41 -12.38
C GLU A 143 -15.26 -7.56 -12.01
N GLN A 144 -15.32 -8.59 -12.86
CA GLN A 144 -16.15 -9.76 -12.62
C GLN A 144 -15.70 -10.54 -11.39
N GLN A 145 -14.40 -10.79 -11.25
CA GLN A 145 -13.86 -11.48 -10.08
C GLN A 145 -14.08 -10.68 -8.79
N LEU A 146 -13.87 -9.36 -8.82
CA LEU A 146 -14.09 -8.47 -7.67
C LEU A 146 -15.55 -8.36 -7.27
N SER A 147 -16.49 -8.44 -8.22
CA SER A 147 -17.91 -8.20 -7.94
C SER A 147 -18.46 -9.08 -6.81
N LEU A 148 -18.01 -10.33 -6.71
CA LEU A 148 -18.40 -11.24 -5.63
C LEU A 148 -17.82 -10.80 -4.28
N PHE A 149 -16.52 -10.51 -4.22
CA PHE A 149 -15.86 -10.05 -2.98
C PHE A 149 -16.43 -8.73 -2.50
N VAL A 150 -16.61 -7.76 -3.41
CA VAL A 150 -17.19 -6.45 -3.10
C VAL A 150 -18.63 -6.60 -2.60
N ARG A 151 -19.41 -7.52 -3.17
CA ARG A 151 -20.78 -7.80 -2.71
C ARG A 151 -20.81 -8.26 -1.26
N GLU A 152 -19.94 -9.19 -0.87
CA GLU A 152 -19.87 -9.68 0.51
C GLU A 152 -19.47 -8.55 1.48
N GLU A 153 -18.50 -7.71 1.11
CA GLU A 153 -18.11 -6.55 1.91
C GLU A 153 -19.25 -5.52 2.07
N MET A 154 -20.04 -5.29 1.02
CA MET A 154 -21.18 -4.37 1.09
C MET A 154 -22.32 -4.92 1.97
N ILE A 155 -22.56 -6.24 1.93
CA ILE A 155 -23.53 -6.91 2.81
C ILE A 155 -23.06 -6.83 4.27
N PHE A 156 -21.77 -7.10 4.51
CA PHE A 156 -21.16 -7.00 5.83
C PHE A 156 -21.32 -5.58 6.40
N TRP A 157 -21.00 -4.55 5.62
CA TRP A 157 -21.18 -3.15 6.01
C TRP A 157 -22.63 -2.81 6.35
N ALA A 158 -23.59 -3.23 5.51
CA ALA A 158 -25.01 -2.95 5.74
C ALA A 158 -25.52 -3.59 7.05
N THR A 159 -25.11 -4.84 7.29
CA THR A 159 -25.47 -5.61 8.48
C THR A 159 -24.84 -5.01 9.74
N ALA A 160 -23.55 -4.67 9.70
CA ALA A 160 -22.83 -4.08 10.82
C ALA A 160 -23.41 -2.72 11.25
N HIS A 161 -23.88 -1.92 10.30
CA HIS A 161 -24.48 -0.61 10.56
C HIS A 161 -25.99 -0.67 10.90
N HIS A 162 -26.57 -1.86 11.09
CA HIS A 162 -28.01 -2.06 11.34
C HIS A 162 -28.91 -1.34 10.33
N ARG A 163 -28.40 -1.09 9.12
CA ARG A 163 -29.23 -0.59 8.02
C ARG A 163 -30.04 -1.81 7.57
N GLY A 164 -31.37 -1.70 7.62
CA GLY A 164 -32.27 -2.79 7.20
C GLY A 164 -31.94 -3.31 5.79
N ASN A 165 -32.55 -4.42 5.40
CA ASN A 165 -32.24 -5.13 4.15
C ASN A 165 -32.07 -4.18 2.95
N VAL A 166 -30.83 -4.05 2.47
CA VAL A 166 -30.52 -3.34 1.22
C VAL A 166 -31.22 -4.09 0.09
N THR A 167 -31.96 -3.36 -0.74
CA THR A 167 -32.67 -4.00 -1.87
C THR A 167 -31.66 -4.54 -2.87
N GLU A 168 -32.02 -5.60 -3.58
CA GLU A 168 -31.09 -6.26 -4.51
C GLU A 168 -30.56 -5.29 -5.59
N ASN A 169 -31.41 -4.38 -6.09
CA ASN A 169 -31.01 -3.38 -7.08
C ASN A 169 -30.00 -2.38 -6.50
N GLN A 170 -30.22 -1.89 -5.27
CA GLN A 170 -29.27 -1.00 -4.60
C GLN A 170 -27.92 -1.69 -4.36
N LEU A 171 -27.95 -2.97 -3.97
CA LEU A 171 -26.72 -3.73 -3.76
C LEU A 171 -25.92 -3.89 -5.07
N ARG A 172 -26.60 -4.18 -6.20
CA ARG A 172 -25.94 -4.28 -7.52
C ARG A 172 -25.28 -2.96 -7.93
N GLU A 173 -25.96 -1.83 -7.74
CA GLU A 173 -25.39 -0.50 -8.03
C GLU A 173 -24.16 -0.19 -7.14
N LEU A 174 -24.23 -0.50 -5.84
CA LEU A 174 -23.10 -0.32 -4.93
C LEU A 174 -21.90 -1.18 -5.32
N VAL A 175 -22.14 -2.44 -5.70
CA VAL A 175 -21.08 -3.36 -6.13
C VAL A 175 -20.43 -2.88 -7.42
N GLN A 176 -21.22 -2.46 -8.41
CA GLN A 176 -20.70 -1.95 -9.68
C GLN A 176 -19.88 -0.67 -9.47
N SER A 177 -20.38 0.27 -8.68
CA SER A 177 -19.68 1.51 -8.35
C SER A 177 -18.35 1.24 -7.65
N ASN A 178 -18.34 0.41 -6.60
CA ASN A 178 -17.12 0.08 -5.86
C ASN A 178 -16.11 -0.73 -6.67
N SER A 179 -16.58 -1.70 -7.46
CA SER A 179 -15.70 -2.47 -8.35
C SER A 179 -15.04 -1.55 -9.37
N GLY A 180 -15.79 -0.59 -9.93
CA GLY A 180 -15.25 0.45 -10.80
C GLY A 180 -14.16 1.30 -10.14
N ILE A 181 -14.31 1.68 -8.87
CA ILE A 181 -13.27 2.42 -8.13
C ILE A 181 -11.97 1.61 -8.05
N ILE A 182 -12.06 0.32 -7.71
CA ILE A 182 -10.91 -0.57 -7.59
C ILE A 182 -10.22 -0.76 -8.95
N VAL A 183 -11.01 -1.06 -9.99
CA VAL A 183 -10.51 -1.25 -11.36
C VAL A 183 -9.85 0.02 -11.89
N ASN A 184 -10.44 1.20 -11.69
CA ASN A 184 -9.88 2.47 -12.14
C ASN A 184 -8.50 2.74 -11.51
N ARG A 185 -8.29 2.36 -10.25
CA ARG A 185 -6.97 2.49 -9.60
C ARG A 185 -5.95 1.53 -10.18
N ALA A 186 -6.34 0.28 -10.47
CA ALA A 186 -5.46 -0.67 -11.14
C ALA A 186 -5.10 -0.20 -12.56
N VAL A 187 -6.09 0.28 -13.34
CA VAL A 187 -5.88 0.82 -14.70
C VAL A 187 -4.97 2.04 -14.68
N SER A 188 -5.10 2.93 -13.69
CA SER A 188 -4.23 4.09 -13.53
C SER A 188 -2.77 3.70 -13.29
N LEU A 189 -2.50 2.58 -12.62
CA LEU A 189 -1.13 2.06 -12.43
C LEU A 189 -0.60 1.38 -13.70
N ALA A 190 -1.48 0.76 -14.49
CA ALA A 190 -1.12 0.00 -15.68
C ALA A 190 -0.87 0.88 -16.91
N SER A 191 -1.65 1.95 -17.05
CA SER A 191 -1.67 2.82 -18.22
C SER A 191 -0.48 3.78 -18.21
N PRO A 192 0.31 3.86 -19.29
CA PRO A 192 1.33 4.88 -19.38
C PRO A 192 0.66 6.27 -19.44
N PRO A 193 1.26 7.30 -18.82
CA PRO A 193 0.76 8.67 -18.93
C PRO A 193 0.84 9.18 -20.37
N GLU A 194 0.00 10.16 -20.72
CA GLU A 194 0.07 10.84 -22.01
C GLU A 194 1.33 11.73 -22.11
N GLY A 195 2.01 11.68 -23.26
CA GLY A 195 3.18 12.50 -23.54
C GLY A 195 4.52 11.76 -23.43
N ASN A 196 5.62 12.52 -23.36
CA ASN A 196 6.99 11.99 -23.30
C ASN A 196 7.42 11.74 -21.84
N LEU A 197 6.63 10.94 -21.11
CA LEU A 197 6.88 10.58 -19.73
C LEU A 197 7.22 9.08 -19.61
N PRO A 198 7.99 8.67 -18.58
CA PRO A 198 8.24 7.27 -18.32
C PRO A 198 6.94 6.47 -18.16
N ALA A 199 6.93 5.23 -18.67
CA ALA A 199 5.74 4.39 -18.63
C ALA A 199 5.23 4.11 -17.20
N ASN A 200 6.12 4.14 -16.20
CA ASN A 200 5.82 3.92 -14.78
C ASN A 200 5.66 5.23 -13.97
N GLN A 201 5.48 6.39 -14.61
CA GLN A 201 5.41 7.69 -13.92
C GLN A 201 4.37 7.72 -12.78
N THR A 202 3.16 7.20 -13.02
CA THR A 202 2.11 7.15 -11.98
C THR A 202 2.57 6.37 -10.74
N THR A 203 3.35 5.30 -10.94
CA THR A 203 3.92 4.53 -9.84
C THR A 203 4.96 5.33 -9.08
N ILE A 204 5.83 6.07 -9.79
CA ILE A 204 6.85 6.95 -9.21
C ILE A 204 6.19 8.06 -8.38
N ASP A 205 5.10 8.65 -8.86
CA ASP A 205 4.36 9.69 -8.14
C ASP A 205 3.75 9.14 -6.83
N LEU A 206 3.22 7.91 -6.87
CA LEU A 206 2.69 7.24 -5.69
C LEU A 206 3.77 6.86 -4.68
N ILE A 207 4.94 6.41 -5.15
CA ILE A 207 6.12 6.19 -4.30
C ILE A 207 6.50 7.51 -3.62
N SER A 208 6.61 8.60 -4.38
CA SER A 208 6.94 9.93 -3.85
C SER A 208 5.95 10.39 -2.78
N LYS A 209 4.65 10.10 -2.95
CA LYS A 209 3.63 10.38 -1.95
C LYS A 209 3.73 9.47 -0.71
N ALA A 210 4.08 8.20 -0.89
CA ALA A 210 4.24 7.23 0.20
C ALA A 210 5.40 7.55 1.14
N VAL A 211 6.47 8.14 0.59
CA VAL A 211 7.71 8.46 1.33
C VAL A 211 7.74 9.89 1.86
N ASN A 212 6.71 10.69 1.57
CA ASN A 212 6.66 12.10 1.96
C ASN A 212 6.64 12.25 3.51
N PRO A 213 7.63 12.93 4.11
CA PRO A 213 7.74 13.03 5.57
C PRO A 213 6.52 13.67 6.25
N GLN A 214 5.87 14.65 5.61
CA GLN A 214 4.68 15.30 6.16
C GLN A 214 3.46 14.36 6.15
N SER A 215 3.37 13.50 5.13
CA SER A 215 2.32 12.47 5.03
C SER A 215 2.55 11.36 6.06
N LEU A 216 3.81 10.92 6.21
CA LEU A 216 4.22 9.94 7.22
C LEU A 216 4.01 10.46 8.65
N ALA A 217 4.38 11.71 8.93
CA ALA A 217 4.19 12.34 10.24
C ALA A 217 2.72 12.54 10.62
N SER A 218 1.81 12.45 9.64
CA SER A 218 0.36 12.53 9.87
C SER A 218 -0.25 11.19 10.29
N ALA A 219 0.49 10.09 10.12
CA ALA A 219 0.06 8.76 10.55
C ALA A 219 -0.04 8.68 12.09
N ASP A 220 -0.83 7.73 12.58
CA ASP A 220 -0.90 7.47 14.02
C ASP A 220 0.41 6.84 14.53
N ALA A 221 0.62 6.89 15.85
CA ALA A 221 1.87 6.40 16.44
C ALA A 221 2.05 4.87 16.31
N LEU A 222 0.96 4.09 16.28
CA LEU A 222 1.01 2.64 16.12
C LEU A 222 1.35 2.25 14.68
N TRP A 223 1.11 3.13 13.72
CA TRP A 223 1.59 2.99 12.34
C TRP A 223 3.11 2.97 12.25
N MET A 224 3.83 3.50 13.25
CA MET A 224 5.30 3.52 13.32
C MET A 224 5.92 4.04 12.00
N PRO A 225 5.71 5.31 11.63
CA PRO A 225 6.19 5.86 10.35
C PRO A 225 7.72 5.90 10.20
N TYR A 226 8.44 5.73 11.30
CA TYR A 226 9.90 5.63 11.34
C TYR A 226 10.44 4.23 10.98
N LEU A 227 9.61 3.17 11.05
CA LEU A 227 10.01 1.77 10.83
C LEU A 227 9.54 1.22 9.49
#